data_AF-A0A8I1UTS9-F1
#
_entry.id   AF-A0A8I1UTS9-F1
#
_cell.length_a   1.000
_cell.length_b   1.000
_cell.length_c   1.000
_cell.angle_alpha   90.00
_cell.angle_beta   90.00
_cell.angle_gamma   90.00
#
_symmetry.space_group_name_H-M   'P 1'
#
loop_
_entity.id
_entity.type
_entity.pdbx_description
1 polymer ?
#
loop_
_entity_poly.entity_id
_entity_poly.type
_entity_poly.pdbx_seq_one_letter_code
_entity_poly.pdbx_strand_id
1 'polypeptide(L)'
;MADSAIFRNAVMPEEADASVAQASLRRLEPYRGWTGGVSVQVHDDNARTAPLPEPAFRLLLDLLNHMARGQVVAVASIEAEFTTQQAAEVLGVSRPHLIKLLEAGLLPYRRVGSHRRIRFTDIAAFRAGPGARHRTETPMPFDPVEDAIRAIADGEMIVVVDDDDRENEGDLIVAASKVTREQVAFMIRHTSGILCAPLTPARARALSLDPMVRENNAPLGTAFTISVDYRDGLTTGISADERCNTVRALANDNVQAEDFVRPGHVFPLIAKDGGVLMRSGHTEAATDLMRLAGLPETGVLAELVNDDGSVKRLPALLAFAKEHKLKIISIADLIAWRRAREKLVHRAREFELQTEIGPARAIAYSTPFDAVQHMALVFGDPLRVSAPLVRIHRQDVLGDVFRHGGGHDLLAAAMARIKTAGAGVIVYLREGAAGVSTPDPLPMAATPSEKKRAENWRDVGIGAQILKDLELKSITLLSPHQFEYVGLAGFDIQIAAIEQIGG
;
A
#
# COMPACT_ATOMS: atom_id res chain seq x y z
N MET A 1 19.48 -0.44 -17.49
CA MET A 1 19.27 -0.94 -18.87
C MET A 1 18.02 -1.80 -18.90
N ALA A 2 16.87 -1.18 -19.18
CA ALA A 2 15.59 -1.85 -19.34
C ALA A 2 15.26 -1.85 -20.82
N ASP A 3 15.36 -3.02 -21.45
CA ASP A 3 15.15 -3.16 -22.90
C ASP A 3 14.00 -4.14 -23.16
N SER A 4 12.82 -3.85 -22.59
CA SER A 4 11.59 -4.61 -22.80
C SER A 4 11.01 -4.27 -24.18
N ALA A 5 11.07 -5.20 -25.13
CA ALA A 5 10.64 -4.99 -26.52
C ALA A 5 9.16 -4.63 -26.73
N ILE A 6 8.31 -4.79 -25.69
CA ILE A 6 6.86 -4.64 -25.80
C ILE A 6 6.40 -3.23 -25.45
N PHE A 7 7.00 -2.63 -24.42
CA PHE A 7 6.75 -1.23 -24.08
C PHE A 7 7.48 -0.26 -25.00
N ARG A 8 8.49 -0.72 -25.75
CA ARG A 8 9.10 0.08 -26.83
C ARG A 8 8.13 0.40 -27.97
N ASN A 9 7.12 -0.45 -28.18
CA ASN A 9 6.10 -0.26 -29.22
C ASN A 9 4.76 0.18 -28.63
N ALA A 10 4.70 0.49 -27.33
CA ALA A 10 3.51 1.05 -26.72
C ALA A 10 3.42 2.53 -27.08
N VAL A 11 2.37 2.90 -27.81
CA VAL A 11 2.16 4.29 -28.24
C VAL A 11 0.96 4.84 -27.48
N MET A 12 1.16 5.95 -26.79
CA MET A 12 0.07 6.75 -26.25
C MET A 12 -0.38 7.73 -27.34
N PRO A 13 -1.63 7.62 -27.83
CA PRO A 13 -2.11 8.51 -28.88
C PRO A 13 -2.26 9.94 -28.33
N GLU A 14 -1.73 10.92 -29.05
CA GLU A 14 -2.01 12.34 -28.79
C GLU A 14 -3.46 12.70 -29.18
N GLU A 15 -3.95 13.88 -28.79
CA GLU A 15 -5.32 14.31 -29.10
C GLU A 15 -5.58 14.39 -30.63
N ALA A 16 -4.54 14.73 -31.40
CA ALA A 16 -4.56 14.69 -32.86
C ALA A 16 -4.67 13.25 -33.39
N ASP A 17 -3.94 12.30 -32.81
CA ASP A 17 -3.97 10.89 -33.20
C ASP A 17 -5.33 10.26 -32.90
N ALA A 18 -5.92 10.56 -31.75
CA ALA A 18 -7.26 10.10 -31.39
C ALA A 18 -8.32 10.62 -32.37
N SER A 19 -8.21 11.89 -32.78
CA SER A 19 -9.10 12.51 -33.76
C SER A 19 -8.97 11.87 -35.14
N VAL A 20 -7.74 11.64 -35.61
CA VAL A 20 -7.46 10.95 -36.88
C VAL A 20 -7.92 9.49 -36.84
N ALA A 21 -7.70 8.79 -35.73
CA ALA A 21 -8.17 7.42 -35.53
C ALA A 21 -9.70 7.33 -35.57
N GLN A 22 -10.40 8.29 -34.93
CA GLN A 22 -11.86 8.34 -34.95
C GLN A 22 -12.43 8.66 -36.35
N ALA A 23 -11.77 9.54 -37.11
CA ALA A 23 -12.14 9.81 -38.49
C ALA A 23 -11.88 8.59 -39.40
N SER A 24 -10.76 7.90 -39.19
CA SER A 24 -10.39 6.70 -39.94
C SER A 24 -11.34 5.55 -39.66
N LEU A 25 -11.70 5.30 -38.39
CA LEU A 25 -12.73 4.33 -38.01
C LEU A 25 -14.07 4.59 -38.70
N ARG A 26 -14.57 5.83 -38.67
CA ARG A 26 -15.85 6.16 -39.31
C ARG A 26 -15.89 5.77 -40.79
N ARG A 27 -14.75 5.80 -41.47
CA ARG A 27 -14.63 5.39 -42.88
C ARG A 27 -14.44 3.89 -43.07
N LEU A 28 -13.68 3.24 -42.19
CA LEU A 28 -13.26 1.85 -42.36
C LEU A 28 -14.20 0.83 -41.68
N GLU A 29 -14.92 1.23 -40.63
CA GLU A 29 -15.82 0.38 -39.85
C GLU A 29 -16.91 -0.33 -40.69
N PRO A 30 -17.54 0.31 -41.70
CA PRO A 30 -18.52 -0.38 -42.56
C PRO A 30 -17.95 -1.59 -43.32
N TYR A 31 -16.63 -1.68 -43.46
CA TYR A 31 -15.94 -2.76 -44.16
C TYR A 31 -15.48 -3.90 -43.22
N ARG A 32 -15.76 -3.85 -41.90
CA ARG A 32 -15.32 -4.85 -40.92
C ARG A 32 -15.69 -6.31 -41.29
N GLY A 33 -16.83 -6.48 -41.95
CA GLY A 33 -17.36 -7.79 -42.40
C GLY A 33 -17.11 -8.11 -43.88
N TRP A 34 -16.37 -7.27 -44.61
CA TRP A 34 -16.15 -7.47 -46.04
C TRP A 34 -15.10 -8.56 -46.29
N THR A 35 -15.39 -9.48 -47.21
CA THR A 35 -14.53 -10.63 -47.58
C THR A 35 -13.81 -10.44 -48.92
N GLY A 36 -13.84 -9.23 -49.49
CA GLY A 36 -13.02 -8.84 -50.64
C GLY A 36 -11.63 -8.36 -50.22
N GLY A 37 -10.67 -8.41 -51.13
CA GLY A 37 -9.31 -7.91 -50.86
C GLY A 37 -9.33 -6.43 -50.50
N VAL A 38 -8.83 -6.09 -49.31
CA VAL A 38 -8.70 -4.71 -48.84
C VAL A 38 -7.29 -4.21 -49.18
N SER A 39 -7.18 -3.04 -49.80
CA SER A 39 -5.91 -2.34 -49.98
C SER A 39 -5.94 -1.03 -49.22
N VAL A 40 -4.87 -0.72 -48.48
CA VAL A 40 -4.68 0.61 -47.90
C VAL A 40 -3.73 1.39 -48.80
N GLN A 41 -4.14 2.60 -49.12
CA GLN A 41 -3.31 3.57 -49.81
C GLN A 41 -2.76 4.57 -48.80
N VAL A 42 -1.44 4.72 -48.77
CA VAL A 42 -0.76 5.73 -47.96
C VAL A 42 -0.60 6.97 -48.83
N HIS A 43 -1.23 8.07 -48.43
CA HIS A 43 -1.09 9.36 -49.10
C HIS A 43 0.20 10.04 -48.63
N ASP A 44 1.33 9.58 -49.16
CA ASP A 44 2.61 10.30 -49.17
C ASP A 44 2.88 10.87 -50.57
N ASP A 45 4.01 11.56 -50.77
CA ASP A 45 4.42 12.15 -52.07
C ASP A 45 4.49 11.12 -53.23
N ASN A 46 4.45 9.81 -52.93
CA ASN A 46 4.54 8.71 -53.89
C ASN A 46 3.26 7.85 -53.98
N ALA A 47 2.18 8.19 -53.26
CA ALA A 47 0.85 7.55 -53.30
C ALA A 47 0.86 6.01 -53.31
N ARG A 48 1.67 5.40 -52.43
CA ARG A 48 1.90 3.95 -52.41
C ARG A 48 0.66 3.17 -51.95
N THR A 49 0.35 2.07 -52.64
CA THR A 49 -0.77 1.18 -52.31
C THR A 49 -0.26 -0.22 -51.96
N ALA A 50 -0.75 -0.81 -50.86
CA ALA A 50 -0.39 -2.17 -50.44
C ALA A 50 -1.65 -2.99 -50.10
N PRO A 51 -1.74 -4.26 -50.54
CA PRO A 51 -2.81 -5.16 -50.13
C PRO A 51 -2.63 -5.56 -48.66
N LEU A 52 -3.73 -5.55 -47.89
CA LEU A 52 -3.78 -5.99 -46.50
C LEU A 52 -4.61 -7.29 -46.39
N PRO A 53 -4.05 -8.34 -45.76
CA PRO A 53 -4.83 -9.52 -45.41
C PRO A 53 -6.03 -9.15 -44.51
N GLU A 54 -7.17 -9.83 -44.71
CA GLU A 54 -8.39 -9.61 -43.92
C GLU A 54 -8.15 -9.62 -42.39
N PRO A 55 -7.35 -10.54 -41.81
CA PRO A 55 -7.05 -10.50 -40.37
C PRO A 55 -6.28 -9.25 -39.93
N ALA A 56 -5.36 -8.76 -40.77
CA ALA A 56 -4.57 -7.57 -40.48
C ALA A 56 -5.44 -6.30 -40.56
N PHE A 57 -6.39 -6.26 -41.50
CA PHE A 57 -7.36 -5.18 -41.56
C PHE A 57 -8.27 -5.13 -40.33
N ARG A 58 -8.73 -6.29 -39.83
CA ARG A 58 -9.51 -6.35 -38.57
C ARG A 58 -8.71 -5.88 -37.36
N LEU A 59 -7.45 -6.31 -37.23
CA LEU A 59 -6.57 -5.84 -36.16
C LEU A 59 -6.33 -4.33 -36.24
N LEU A 60 -6.19 -3.77 -37.44
CA LEU A 60 -6.07 -2.32 -37.65
C LEU A 60 -7.32 -1.57 -37.17
N LEU A 61 -8.52 -2.07 -37.46
CA LEU A 61 -9.76 -1.47 -36.94
C LEU A 61 -9.81 -1.46 -35.42
N ASP A 62 -9.41 -2.57 -34.78
CA ASP A 62 -9.40 -2.66 -33.32
C ASP A 62 -8.35 -1.73 -32.70
N LEU A 63 -7.17 -1.64 -33.30
CA LEU A 63 -6.11 -0.67 -32.96
C LEU A 63 -6.65 0.77 -33.01
N LEU A 64 -7.26 1.16 -34.14
CA LEU A 64 -7.80 2.51 -34.31
C LEU A 64 -8.91 2.81 -33.29
N ASN A 65 -9.76 1.83 -32.94
CA ASN A 65 -10.80 2.00 -31.93
C ASN A 65 -10.25 2.24 -30.52
N HIS A 66 -9.18 1.54 -30.14
CA HIS A 66 -8.50 1.82 -28.88
C HIS A 66 -7.83 3.20 -28.90
N MET A 67 -7.16 3.57 -30.00
CA MET A 67 -6.52 4.88 -30.13
C MET A 67 -7.51 6.05 -30.11
N ALA A 68 -8.67 5.91 -30.78
CA ALA A 68 -9.73 6.92 -30.79
C ALA A 68 -10.32 7.19 -29.39
N ARG A 69 -10.14 6.27 -28.43
CA ARG A 69 -10.58 6.41 -27.04
C ARG A 69 -9.45 6.92 -26.12
N GLY A 70 -8.31 7.33 -26.67
CA GLY A 70 -7.14 7.77 -25.91
C GLY A 70 -6.44 6.64 -25.17
N GLN A 71 -6.69 5.37 -25.52
CA GLN A 71 -6.10 4.22 -24.82
C GLN A 71 -4.71 3.91 -25.39
N VAL A 72 -3.75 3.60 -24.50
CA VAL A 72 -2.42 3.13 -24.90
C VAL A 72 -2.55 1.80 -25.63
N VAL A 73 -1.88 1.67 -26.77
CA VAL A 73 -1.88 0.42 -27.54
C VAL A 73 -0.47 -0.09 -27.75
N ALA A 74 -0.28 -1.39 -27.62
CA ALA A 74 0.98 -2.08 -27.88
C ALA A 74 0.72 -3.32 -28.75
N VAL A 75 1.57 -3.54 -29.74
CA VAL A 75 1.54 -4.74 -30.60
C VAL A 75 2.70 -5.65 -30.23
N ALA A 76 2.40 -6.89 -29.87
CA ALA A 76 3.38 -7.91 -29.52
C ALA A 76 3.09 -9.22 -30.25
N SER A 77 4.13 -9.98 -30.56
CA SER A 77 4.00 -11.33 -31.14
C SER A 77 3.43 -12.30 -30.10
N ILE A 78 2.58 -13.23 -30.54
CA ILE A 78 2.01 -14.27 -29.66
C ILE A 78 3.09 -15.21 -29.10
N GLU A 79 4.22 -15.34 -29.80
CA GLU A 79 5.33 -16.20 -29.40
C GLU A 79 6.27 -15.51 -28.40
N ALA A 80 6.00 -14.26 -28.02
CA ALA A 80 6.84 -13.53 -27.09
C ALA A 80 6.85 -14.19 -25.70
N GLU A 81 8.05 -14.27 -25.12
CA GLU A 81 8.24 -14.72 -23.74
C GLU A 81 8.61 -13.57 -22.82
N PHE A 82 7.96 -13.56 -21.67
CA PHE A 82 8.03 -12.52 -20.68
C PHE A 82 8.85 -12.98 -19.49
N THR A 83 9.65 -12.07 -18.94
CA THR A 83 10.20 -12.23 -17.60
C THR A 83 9.08 -12.17 -16.55
N THR A 84 9.35 -12.65 -15.34
CA THR A 84 8.43 -12.50 -14.20
C THR A 84 8.02 -11.06 -13.91
N GLN A 85 8.87 -10.09 -14.22
CA GLN A 85 8.54 -8.68 -14.02
C GLN A 85 7.53 -8.21 -15.08
N GLN A 86 7.84 -8.45 -16.35
CA GLN A 86 6.95 -8.06 -17.46
C GLN A 86 5.61 -8.80 -17.43
N ALA A 87 5.59 -10.08 -17.05
CA ALA A 87 4.34 -10.83 -16.91
C ALA A 87 3.48 -10.31 -15.76
N ALA A 88 4.09 -9.83 -14.67
CA ALA A 88 3.37 -9.25 -13.54
C ALA A 88 2.74 -7.90 -13.94
N GLU A 89 3.48 -7.08 -14.69
CA GLU A 89 2.99 -5.82 -15.27
C GLU A 89 1.82 -6.05 -16.23
N VAL A 90 1.91 -7.03 -17.14
CA VAL A 90 0.82 -7.37 -18.08
C VAL A 90 -0.44 -7.87 -17.34
N LEU A 91 -0.27 -8.53 -16.20
CA LEU A 91 -1.37 -9.03 -15.37
C LEU A 91 -1.88 -8.01 -14.35
N GLY A 92 -1.19 -6.87 -14.17
CA GLY A 92 -1.53 -5.85 -13.17
C GLY A 92 -1.34 -6.33 -11.72
N VAL A 93 -0.38 -7.22 -11.48
CA VAL A 93 -0.10 -7.80 -10.15
C VAL A 93 1.34 -7.53 -9.72
N SER A 94 1.63 -7.68 -8.44
CA SER A 94 3.01 -7.59 -7.96
C SER A 94 3.84 -8.78 -8.46
N ARG A 95 5.14 -8.58 -8.72
CA ARG A 95 6.05 -9.68 -9.09
C ARG A 95 6.07 -10.82 -8.06
N PRO A 96 6.08 -10.57 -6.73
CA PRO A 96 5.94 -11.64 -5.74
C PRO A 96 4.62 -12.42 -5.90
N HIS A 97 3.51 -11.74 -6.17
CA HIS A 97 2.22 -12.40 -6.42
C HIS A 97 2.25 -13.27 -7.68
N LEU A 98 2.85 -12.78 -8.78
CA LEU A 98 3.06 -13.61 -9.97
C LEU A 98 3.90 -14.85 -9.66
N ILE A 99 4.97 -14.72 -8.86
CA ILE A 99 5.79 -15.87 -8.46
C ILE A 99 4.94 -16.91 -7.71
N LYS A 100 4.04 -16.47 -6.82
CA LYS A 100 3.08 -17.35 -6.14
C LYS A 100 2.18 -18.09 -7.15
N LEU A 101 1.68 -17.41 -8.19
CA LEU A 101 0.89 -18.06 -9.26
C LEU A 101 1.70 -19.11 -10.06
N LEU A 102 2.96 -18.82 -10.34
CA LEU A 102 3.87 -19.74 -11.03
C LEU A 102 4.21 -20.96 -10.18
N GLU A 103 4.45 -20.77 -8.88
CA GLU A 103 4.77 -21.84 -7.94
C GLU A 103 3.56 -22.71 -7.59
N ALA A 104 2.37 -22.12 -7.54
CA ALA A 104 1.11 -22.84 -7.41
C ALA A 104 0.69 -23.60 -8.69
N GLY A 105 1.45 -23.50 -9.78
CA GLY A 105 1.15 -24.16 -11.06
C GLY A 105 -0.06 -23.57 -11.81
N LEU A 106 -0.55 -22.41 -11.38
CA LEU A 106 -1.73 -21.75 -11.97
C LEU A 106 -1.41 -21.01 -13.27
N LEU A 107 -0.15 -20.66 -13.48
CA LEU A 107 0.33 -20.05 -14.72
C LEU A 107 1.57 -20.82 -15.22
N PRO A 108 1.54 -21.39 -16.44
CA PRO A 108 2.66 -22.11 -17.01
C PRO A 108 3.92 -21.24 -17.15
N TYR A 109 5.09 -21.81 -16.91
CA TYR A 109 6.36 -21.16 -17.21
C TYR A 109 7.43 -22.18 -17.59
N ARG A 110 8.45 -21.72 -18.31
CA ARG A 110 9.69 -22.47 -18.52
C ARG A 110 10.85 -21.82 -17.77
N ARG A 111 11.85 -22.62 -17.40
CA ARG A 111 13.10 -22.12 -16.85
C ARG A 111 14.14 -22.03 -17.96
N VAL A 112 14.84 -20.89 -18.00
CA VAL A 112 16.02 -20.67 -18.82
C VAL A 112 17.14 -20.28 -17.85
N GLY A 113 18.00 -21.24 -17.52
CA GLY A 113 18.93 -21.12 -16.39
C GLY A 113 18.19 -20.93 -15.06
N SER A 114 18.56 -19.90 -14.30
CA SER A 114 17.92 -19.52 -13.03
C SER A 114 16.65 -18.68 -13.22
N HIS A 115 16.30 -18.28 -14.45
CA HIS A 115 15.21 -17.35 -14.70
C HIS A 115 13.95 -18.03 -15.26
N ARG A 116 12.78 -17.59 -14.78
CA ARG A 116 11.48 -18.02 -15.31
C ARG A 116 11.08 -17.18 -16.53
N ARG A 117 10.48 -17.84 -17.53
CA ARG A 117 9.93 -17.24 -18.75
C ARG A 117 8.49 -17.72 -18.95
N ILE A 118 7.58 -16.79 -19.20
CA ILE A 118 6.14 -17.01 -19.33
C ILE A 118 5.72 -16.60 -20.75
N ARG A 119 4.98 -17.44 -21.47
CA ARG A 119 4.54 -17.08 -22.83
C ARG A 119 3.40 -16.08 -22.80
N PHE A 120 3.35 -15.19 -23.80
CA PHE A 120 2.21 -14.28 -23.96
C PHE A 120 0.89 -15.01 -24.03
N THR A 121 0.82 -16.13 -24.78
CA THR A 121 -0.39 -16.94 -24.91
C THR A 121 -0.88 -17.47 -23.58
N ASP A 122 0.03 -17.83 -22.67
CA ASP A 122 -0.32 -18.35 -21.35
C ASP A 122 -0.82 -17.22 -20.44
N ILE A 123 -0.18 -16.05 -20.51
CA ILE A 123 -0.64 -14.83 -19.82
C ILE A 123 -2.02 -14.40 -20.35
N ALA A 124 -2.20 -14.40 -21.67
CA ALA A 124 -3.42 -14.01 -22.34
C ALA A 124 -4.55 -15.01 -22.09
N ALA A 125 -4.27 -16.32 -22.09
CA ALA A 125 -5.23 -17.36 -21.75
C ALA A 125 -5.63 -17.30 -20.28
N PHE A 126 -4.65 -17.08 -19.38
CA PHE A 126 -4.91 -16.82 -17.96
C PHE A 126 -5.78 -15.56 -17.78
N ARG A 127 -5.62 -14.56 -18.66
CA ARG A 127 -6.45 -13.35 -18.68
C ARG A 127 -7.84 -13.57 -19.29
N ALA A 128 -7.97 -14.45 -20.29
CA ALA A 128 -9.15 -14.62 -21.15
C ALA A 128 -10.03 -15.84 -20.81
N GLY A 129 -9.64 -16.69 -19.85
CA GLY A 129 -10.44 -17.81 -19.36
C GLY A 129 -11.83 -17.37 -18.83
N PRO A 130 -12.74 -18.31 -18.52
CA PRO A 130 -14.15 -18.03 -18.18
C PRO A 130 -14.42 -17.01 -17.06
N GLY A 131 -13.39 -16.58 -16.31
CA GLY A 131 -13.44 -15.47 -15.35
C GLY A 131 -13.22 -14.06 -15.92
N ALA A 132 -13.06 -13.88 -17.24
CA ALA A 132 -12.73 -12.58 -17.84
C ALA A 132 -13.90 -11.56 -17.89
N ARG A 133 -15.15 -11.99 -17.69
CA ARG A 133 -16.35 -11.12 -17.63
C ARG A 133 -16.89 -10.90 -16.21
N HIS A 134 -16.14 -11.33 -15.19
CA HIS A 134 -16.40 -11.09 -13.77
C HIS A 134 -15.14 -10.54 -13.07
N ARG A 135 -14.50 -9.53 -13.68
CA ARG A 135 -13.36 -8.83 -13.05
C ARG A 135 -13.76 -7.71 -12.10
N THR A 136 -14.83 -7.95 -11.34
CA THR A 136 -14.99 -7.44 -9.98
C THR A 136 -14.69 -8.52 -8.92
N GLU A 137 -14.47 -9.78 -9.33
CA GLU A 137 -14.31 -10.91 -8.39
C GLU A 137 -13.38 -11.99 -8.99
N THR A 138 -12.08 -11.70 -9.07
CA THR A 138 -11.10 -12.78 -8.88
C THR A 138 -10.65 -12.65 -7.44
N PRO A 139 -10.74 -13.69 -6.59
CA PRO A 139 -10.54 -13.51 -5.16
C PRO A 139 -9.13 -12.97 -4.96
N MET A 140 -9.07 -11.75 -4.42
CA MET A 140 -7.98 -11.46 -3.50
C MET A 140 -7.98 -12.62 -2.50
N PRO A 141 -6.82 -13.20 -2.13
CA PRO A 141 -6.80 -14.22 -1.07
C PRO A 141 -7.41 -13.67 0.23
N PHE A 142 -7.58 -12.36 0.31
CA PHE A 142 -8.13 -11.60 1.42
C PHE A 142 -9.49 -10.98 1.05
N ASP A 143 -10.37 -10.89 2.03
CA ASP A 143 -11.61 -10.15 1.95
C ASP A 143 -11.34 -8.62 1.86
N PRO A 144 -12.30 -7.82 1.36
CA PRO A 144 -12.24 -6.37 1.48
C PRO A 144 -12.12 -5.93 2.94
N VAL A 145 -11.30 -4.91 3.21
CA VAL A 145 -11.14 -4.36 4.57
C VAL A 145 -12.48 -3.86 5.13
N GLU A 146 -13.36 -3.32 4.29
CA GLU A 146 -14.72 -2.93 4.68
C GLU A 146 -15.53 -4.09 5.26
N ASP A 147 -15.39 -5.30 4.71
CA ASP A 147 -16.10 -6.48 5.20
C ASP A 147 -15.57 -6.89 6.57
N ALA A 148 -14.26 -6.83 6.78
CA ALA A 148 -13.65 -7.11 8.07
C ALA A 148 -14.07 -6.09 9.13
N ILE A 149 -14.13 -4.80 8.78
CA ILE A 149 -14.64 -3.75 9.68
C ILE A 149 -16.09 -4.03 10.09
N ARG A 150 -16.94 -4.42 9.13
CA ARG A 150 -18.34 -4.79 9.42
C ARG A 150 -18.44 -6.02 10.31
N ALA A 151 -17.67 -7.07 10.03
CA ALA A 151 -17.62 -8.27 10.86
C ALA A 151 -17.23 -7.94 12.31
N ILE A 152 -16.18 -7.14 12.52
CA ILE A 152 -15.79 -6.64 13.84
C ILE A 152 -16.91 -5.81 14.49
N ALA A 153 -17.55 -4.92 13.72
CA ALA A 153 -18.67 -4.12 14.18
C ALA A 153 -19.85 -5.00 14.62
N ASP A 154 -20.08 -6.15 13.99
CA ASP A 154 -21.13 -7.12 14.35
C ASP A 154 -20.72 -8.05 15.50
N GLY A 155 -19.47 -7.95 15.97
CA GLY A 155 -18.92 -8.75 17.06
C GLY A 155 -18.36 -10.10 16.60
N GLU A 156 -18.15 -10.29 15.30
CA GLU A 156 -17.53 -11.49 14.74
C GLU A 156 -16.01 -11.50 14.91
N MET A 157 -15.42 -12.70 14.89
CA MET A 157 -13.97 -12.87 14.82
C MET A 157 -13.51 -12.76 13.36
N ILE A 158 -12.31 -12.22 13.14
CA ILE A 158 -11.64 -12.23 11.84
C ILE A 158 -10.21 -12.78 11.98
N VAL A 159 -9.59 -13.11 10.85
CA VAL A 159 -8.16 -13.42 10.77
C VAL A 159 -7.42 -12.22 10.18
N VAL A 160 -6.34 -11.79 10.81
CA VAL A 160 -5.44 -10.77 10.27
C VAL A 160 -4.07 -11.38 10.09
N VAL A 161 -3.46 -11.17 8.93
CA VAL A 161 -2.11 -11.65 8.62
C VAL A 161 -1.13 -10.51 8.44
N ASP A 162 0.10 -10.70 8.94
CA ASP A 162 1.21 -9.80 8.67
C ASP A 162 2.05 -10.27 7.46
N ASP A 163 3.19 -9.63 7.23
CA ASP A 163 4.02 -9.90 6.05
C ASP A 163 4.94 -11.10 6.22
N ASP A 164 5.26 -11.72 5.09
CA ASP A 164 6.12 -12.90 4.98
C ASP A 164 7.53 -12.70 5.63
N ASP A 165 8.00 -11.46 5.83
CA ASP A 165 9.31 -11.13 6.43
C ASP A 165 9.23 -10.55 7.85
N ARG A 166 8.04 -10.53 8.47
CA ARG A 166 7.83 -10.14 9.87
C ARG A 166 7.62 -11.38 10.73
N GLU A 167 6.39 -11.69 11.15
CA GLU A 167 6.08 -12.96 11.83
C GLU A 167 5.72 -14.03 10.79
N ASN A 168 5.09 -13.63 9.68
CA ASN A 168 4.49 -14.51 8.66
C ASN A 168 3.38 -15.38 9.28
N GLU A 169 2.63 -14.81 10.21
CA GLU A 169 1.64 -15.49 11.07
C GLU A 169 0.26 -14.87 10.87
N GLY A 170 -0.75 -15.45 11.50
CA GLY A 170 -2.11 -14.93 11.46
C GLY A 170 -2.78 -15.02 12.82
N ASP A 171 -3.40 -13.92 13.21
CA ASP A 171 -4.06 -13.78 14.49
C ASP A 171 -5.58 -13.81 14.31
N LEU A 172 -6.26 -14.51 15.22
CA LEU A 172 -7.69 -14.26 15.43
C LEU A 172 -7.85 -12.93 16.15
N ILE A 173 -8.70 -12.05 15.62
CA ILE A 173 -9.00 -10.73 16.20
C ILE A 173 -10.51 -10.55 16.38
N VAL A 174 -10.92 -10.04 17.54
CA VAL A 174 -12.31 -9.68 17.85
C VAL A 174 -12.38 -8.46 18.76
N ALA A 175 -13.50 -7.73 18.74
CA ALA A 175 -13.74 -6.61 19.64
C ALA A 175 -13.91 -7.07 21.08
N ALA A 176 -13.07 -6.56 21.99
CA ALA A 176 -13.14 -6.93 23.40
C ALA A 176 -14.46 -6.52 24.04
N SER A 177 -15.11 -5.45 23.56
CA SER A 177 -16.43 -5.02 24.03
C SER A 177 -17.59 -5.97 23.65
N LYS A 178 -17.41 -6.78 22.59
CA LYS A 178 -18.44 -7.67 22.04
C LYS A 178 -18.13 -9.15 22.17
N VAL A 179 -16.89 -9.50 22.54
CA VAL A 179 -16.46 -10.89 22.62
C VAL A 179 -17.33 -11.69 23.60
N THR A 180 -17.62 -12.92 23.20
CA THR A 180 -18.42 -13.88 23.94
C THR A 180 -17.53 -14.96 24.56
N ARG A 181 -18.06 -15.66 25.56
CA ARG A 181 -17.39 -16.82 26.17
C ARG A 181 -17.06 -17.88 25.12
N GLU A 182 -17.99 -18.15 24.20
CA GLU A 182 -17.84 -19.14 23.14
C GLU A 182 -16.70 -18.77 22.19
N GLN A 183 -16.56 -17.48 21.86
CA GLN A 183 -15.44 -16.98 21.06
C GLN A 183 -14.12 -17.10 21.80
N VAL A 184 -14.06 -16.75 23.10
CA VAL A 184 -12.83 -16.95 23.88
C VAL A 184 -12.44 -18.43 23.93
N ALA A 185 -13.41 -19.33 24.18
CA ALA A 185 -13.18 -20.77 24.15
C ALA A 185 -12.69 -21.26 22.78
N PHE A 186 -13.24 -20.70 21.69
CA PHE A 186 -12.80 -20.97 20.33
C PHE A 186 -11.36 -20.50 20.10
N MET A 187 -11.01 -19.27 20.50
CA MET A 187 -9.64 -18.76 20.41
C MET A 187 -8.68 -19.69 21.14
N ILE A 188 -8.94 -20.01 22.42
CA ILE A 188 -8.08 -20.90 23.22
C ILE A 188 -7.86 -22.27 22.55
N ARG A 189 -8.87 -22.81 21.89
CA ARG A 189 -8.79 -24.12 21.22
C ARG A 189 -7.90 -24.12 19.98
N HIS A 190 -7.86 -23.00 19.25
CA HIS A 190 -7.24 -22.92 17.92
C HIS A 190 -5.97 -22.05 17.86
N THR A 191 -5.60 -21.41 18.97
CA THR A 191 -4.43 -20.52 19.07
C THR A 191 -3.40 -21.04 20.07
N SER A 192 -2.31 -20.28 20.22
CA SER A 192 -1.28 -20.50 21.25
C SER A 192 -1.84 -20.57 22.69
N GLY A 193 -3.05 -20.07 22.91
CA GLY A 193 -3.68 -19.93 24.23
C GLY A 193 -3.24 -18.68 24.99
N ILE A 194 -2.26 -17.93 24.47
CA ILE A 194 -1.83 -16.63 25.00
C ILE A 194 -2.82 -15.57 24.52
N LEU A 195 -3.80 -15.27 25.36
CA LEU A 195 -4.85 -14.32 25.01
C LEU A 195 -4.37 -12.89 25.31
N CYS A 196 -4.12 -12.13 24.26
CA CYS A 196 -3.66 -10.76 24.36
C CYS A 196 -4.81 -9.75 24.18
N ALA A 197 -4.69 -8.59 24.81
CA ALA A 197 -5.67 -7.51 24.71
C ALA A 197 -5.01 -6.20 24.27
N PRO A 198 -4.91 -5.93 22.95
CA PRO A 198 -4.41 -4.67 22.42
C PRO A 198 -5.30 -3.50 22.84
N LEU A 199 -4.68 -2.43 23.33
CA LEU A 199 -5.35 -1.22 23.77
C LEU A 199 -4.48 0.03 23.57
N THR A 200 -5.13 1.20 23.60
CA THR A 200 -4.44 2.48 23.36
C THR A 200 -3.54 2.87 24.53
N PRO A 201 -2.48 3.67 24.30
CA PRO A 201 -1.66 4.21 25.37
C PRO A 201 -2.47 4.97 26.43
N ALA A 202 -3.54 5.66 26.03
CA ALA A 202 -4.44 6.36 26.95
C ALA A 202 -5.18 5.39 27.88
N ARG A 203 -5.71 4.29 27.33
CA ARG A 203 -6.39 3.27 28.13
C ARG A 203 -5.42 2.53 29.05
N ALA A 204 -4.21 2.24 28.58
CA ALA A 204 -3.16 1.62 29.39
C ALA A 204 -2.84 2.48 30.63
N ARG A 205 -2.67 3.80 30.43
CA ARG A 205 -2.43 4.75 31.51
C ARG A 205 -3.61 4.84 32.48
N ALA A 206 -4.84 4.91 31.97
CA ALA A 206 -6.04 4.97 32.79
C ALA A 206 -6.20 3.74 33.71
N LEU A 207 -5.76 2.58 33.25
CA LEU A 207 -5.80 1.32 34.00
C LEU A 207 -4.50 0.98 34.73
N SER A 208 -3.53 1.89 34.76
CA SER A 208 -2.19 1.68 35.37
C SER A 208 -1.55 0.35 34.93
N LEU A 209 -1.54 0.11 33.61
CA LEU A 209 -0.93 -1.07 32.99
C LEU A 209 0.51 -0.76 32.58
N ASP A 210 1.43 -0.99 33.51
CA ASP A 210 2.87 -0.77 33.27
C ASP A 210 3.47 -1.85 32.37
N PRO A 211 4.52 -1.53 31.58
CA PRO A 211 5.28 -2.51 30.83
C PRO A 211 5.77 -3.65 31.74
N MET A 212 5.68 -4.90 31.26
CA MET A 212 6.04 -6.06 32.10
C MET A 212 7.55 -6.14 32.40
N VAL A 213 8.37 -5.54 31.55
CA VAL A 213 9.83 -5.48 31.66
C VAL A 213 10.31 -4.04 31.47
N ARG A 214 11.39 -3.68 32.18
CA ARG A 214 12.02 -2.35 32.05
C ARG A 214 12.67 -2.14 30.69
N GLU A 215 13.34 -3.17 30.18
CA GLU A 215 14.05 -3.15 28.90
C GLU A 215 13.49 -4.27 28.02
N ASN A 216 12.76 -3.89 26.97
CA ASN A 216 12.18 -4.83 26.02
C ASN A 216 13.21 -5.17 24.94
N ASN A 217 13.75 -6.38 24.99
CA ASN A 217 14.69 -6.93 24.02
C ASN A 217 14.04 -7.95 23.08
N ALA A 218 12.70 -8.04 23.04
CA ALA A 218 11.99 -8.92 22.13
C ALA A 218 12.27 -8.50 20.67
N PRO A 219 12.44 -9.45 19.72
CA PRO A 219 12.84 -9.15 18.34
C PRO A 219 11.95 -8.11 17.63
N LEU A 220 10.66 -8.10 17.93
CA LEU A 220 9.66 -7.19 17.33
C LEU A 220 9.14 -6.13 18.31
N GLY A 221 9.77 -6.01 19.47
CA GLY A 221 9.45 -5.03 20.51
C GLY A 221 7.99 -5.08 20.99
N THR A 222 7.35 -6.25 20.97
CA THR A 222 5.93 -6.40 21.38
C THR A 222 5.72 -5.87 22.78
N ALA A 223 4.82 -4.89 22.91
CA ALA A 223 4.69 -4.04 24.09
C ALA A 223 3.76 -4.67 25.16
N PHE A 224 4.20 -5.81 25.71
CA PHE A 224 3.52 -6.46 26.82
C PHE A 224 3.50 -5.59 28.08
N THR A 225 2.34 -5.56 28.73
CA THR A 225 2.17 -5.04 30.08
C THR A 225 2.12 -6.20 31.08
N ILE A 226 2.11 -5.87 32.37
CA ILE A 226 1.76 -6.82 33.42
C ILE A 226 0.42 -7.52 33.10
N SER A 227 0.35 -8.83 33.29
CA SER A 227 -0.88 -9.58 33.05
C SER A 227 -1.94 -9.25 34.10
N VAL A 228 -3.22 -9.37 33.72
CA VAL A 228 -4.35 -8.97 34.56
C VAL A 228 -5.49 -9.98 34.52
N ASP A 229 -6.28 -10.00 35.58
CA ASP A 229 -7.62 -10.57 35.63
C ASP A 229 -8.59 -9.56 36.24
N TYR A 230 -9.85 -9.55 35.78
CA TYR A 230 -10.89 -8.72 36.37
C TYR A 230 -11.40 -9.33 37.66
N ARG A 231 -11.57 -8.51 38.71
CA ARG A 231 -11.87 -8.96 40.07
C ARG A 231 -13.27 -9.54 40.22
N ASP A 232 -14.25 -8.95 39.55
CA ASP A 232 -15.65 -9.39 39.69
C ASP A 232 -15.87 -10.72 38.96
N GLY A 233 -16.45 -11.69 39.66
CA GLY A 233 -16.60 -13.06 39.18
C GLY A 233 -15.30 -13.88 39.12
N LEU A 234 -14.19 -13.38 39.66
CA LEU A 234 -12.89 -14.08 39.63
C LEU A 234 -12.84 -15.25 40.61
N THR A 235 -12.38 -16.40 40.14
CA THR A 235 -11.99 -17.55 40.96
C THR A 235 -10.52 -17.90 40.76
N THR A 236 -10.16 -18.36 39.56
CA THR A 236 -8.80 -18.70 39.17
C THR A 236 -8.32 -17.89 37.97
N GLY A 237 -9.24 -17.29 37.21
CA GLY A 237 -8.96 -16.42 36.06
C GLY A 237 -8.76 -17.16 34.73
N ILE A 238 -8.57 -18.49 34.75
CA ILE A 238 -8.14 -19.22 33.55
C ILE A 238 -9.28 -19.63 32.62
N SER A 239 -10.52 -19.71 33.12
CA SER A 239 -11.64 -20.18 32.31
C SER A 239 -11.95 -19.21 31.16
N ALA A 240 -12.60 -19.71 30.10
CA ALA A 240 -13.01 -18.86 28.98
C ALA A 240 -13.99 -17.76 29.43
N ASP A 241 -14.81 -18.03 30.45
CA ASP A 241 -15.76 -17.09 31.03
C ASP A 241 -15.03 -15.96 31.77
N GLU A 242 -14.10 -16.31 32.66
CA GLU A 242 -13.31 -15.33 33.42
C GLU A 242 -12.43 -14.48 32.49
N ARG A 243 -11.78 -15.09 31.49
CA ARG A 243 -10.99 -14.33 30.51
C ARG A 243 -11.86 -13.43 29.63
N CYS A 244 -13.07 -13.85 29.28
CA CYS A 244 -14.06 -13.01 28.60
C CYS A 244 -14.44 -11.79 29.45
N ASN A 245 -14.70 -11.99 30.75
CA ASN A 245 -14.99 -10.89 31.67
C ASN A 245 -13.80 -9.90 31.75
N THR A 246 -12.58 -10.42 31.83
CA THR A 246 -11.36 -9.60 31.87
C THR A 246 -11.20 -8.73 30.63
N VAL A 247 -11.30 -9.29 29.42
CA VAL A 247 -11.14 -8.49 28.19
C VAL A 247 -12.28 -7.49 28.00
N ARG A 248 -13.53 -7.84 28.37
CA ARG A 248 -14.67 -6.91 28.32
C ARG A 248 -14.48 -5.75 29.30
N ALA A 249 -13.94 -6.03 30.49
CA ALA A 249 -13.61 -5.00 31.47
C ALA A 249 -12.52 -4.06 30.97
N LEU A 250 -11.50 -4.57 30.27
CA LEU A 250 -10.46 -3.74 29.66
C LEU A 250 -11.04 -2.71 28.67
N ALA A 251 -12.12 -3.07 27.96
CA ALA A 251 -12.80 -2.19 27.01
C ALA A 251 -13.86 -1.26 27.63
N ASN A 252 -14.15 -1.36 28.93
CA ASN A 252 -15.24 -0.63 29.58
C ASN A 252 -14.75 0.63 30.31
N ASP A 253 -15.16 1.80 29.84
CA ASP A 253 -14.73 3.10 30.40
C ASP A 253 -15.15 3.35 31.86
N ASN A 254 -16.12 2.59 32.39
CA ASN A 254 -16.49 2.67 33.81
C ASN A 254 -15.55 1.89 34.73
N VAL A 255 -14.72 0.99 34.18
CA VAL A 255 -13.79 0.15 34.94
C VAL A 255 -12.49 0.91 35.22
N GLN A 256 -12.01 0.82 36.46
CA GLN A 256 -10.81 1.48 36.97
C GLN A 256 -9.66 0.49 37.18
N ALA A 257 -8.46 1.01 37.46
CA ALA A 257 -7.25 0.22 37.64
C ALA A 257 -7.37 -0.80 38.80
N GLU A 258 -8.07 -0.45 39.87
CA GLU A 258 -8.24 -1.24 41.10
C GLU A 258 -9.18 -2.44 40.93
N ASP A 259 -10.00 -2.42 39.87
CA ASP A 259 -10.91 -3.51 39.52
C ASP A 259 -10.17 -4.71 38.91
N PHE A 260 -8.88 -4.56 38.59
CA PHE A 260 -8.02 -5.63 38.12
C PHE A 260 -7.08 -6.16 39.21
N VAL A 261 -6.87 -7.48 39.23
CA VAL A 261 -5.76 -8.11 39.96
C VAL A 261 -4.56 -8.30 39.03
N ARG A 262 -3.36 -8.29 39.63
CA ARG A 262 -2.07 -8.42 38.94
C ARG A 262 -1.18 -9.36 39.76
N PRO A 263 -0.57 -10.42 39.18
CA PRO A 263 -0.72 -10.87 37.80
C PRO A 263 -2.11 -11.49 37.53
N GLY A 264 -2.39 -11.82 36.27
CA GLY A 264 -3.55 -12.60 35.83
C GLY A 264 -3.29 -13.35 34.53
N HIS A 265 -4.36 -13.69 33.78
CA HIS A 265 -4.30 -14.63 32.65
C HIS A 265 -4.62 -14.01 31.29
N VAL A 266 -4.90 -12.70 31.25
CA VAL A 266 -4.96 -11.90 30.01
C VAL A 266 -3.73 -11.02 29.94
N PHE A 267 -3.16 -10.86 28.74
CA PHE A 267 -1.93 -10.10 28.50
C PHE A 267 -2.22 -8.82 27.72
N PRO A 268 -2.38 -7.66 28.36
CA PRO A 268 -2.63 -6.44 27.64
C PRO A 268 -1.39 -5.97 26.86
N LEU A 269 -1.62 -5.48 25.65
CA LEU A 269 -0.60 -4.98 24.74
C LEU A 269 -0.84 -3.50 24.43
N ILE A 270 0.19 -2.67 24.53
CA ILE A 270 0.05 -1.24 24.23
C ILE A 270 0.33 -1.02 22.73
N ALA A 271 -0.69 -0.63 21.99
CA ALA A 271 -0.53 -0.20 20.60
C ALA A 271 0.23 1.13 20.50
N LYS A 272 0.97 1.34 19.42
CA LYS A 272 1.54 2.65 19.10
C LYS A 272 0.45 3.64 18.69
N ASP A 273 0.60 4.90 19.12
CA ASP A 273 -0.21 5.99 18.58
C ASP A 273 -0.05 6.03 17.05
N GLY A 274 -1.17 6.15 16.33
CA GLY A 274 -1.23 6.06 14.87
C GLY A 274 -1.43 4.67 14.28
N GLY A 275 -1.37 3.62 15.11
CA GLY A 275 -1.74 2.25 14.71
C GLY A 275 -0.85 1.72 13.59
N VAL A 276 -1.44 1.01 12.61
CA VAL A 276 -0.70 0.27 11.57
C VAL A 276 0.12 1.18 10.65
N LEU A 277 -0.16 2.48 10.68
CA LEU A 277 0.59 3.48 9.92
C LEU A 277 1.97 3.78 10.55
N MET A 278 2.10 3.56 11.86
CA MET A 278 3.35 3.76 12.62
C MET A 278 4.08 2.45 12.89
N ARG A 279 3.34 1.36 13.16
CA ARG A 279 3.90 0.02 13.37
C ARG A 279 2.96 -1.01 12.77
N SER A 280 3.44 -1.79 11.79
CA SER A 280 2.63 -2.80 11.09
C SER A 280 2.52 -4.12 11.86
N GLY A 281 2.06 -4.06 13.11
CA GLY A 281 1.85 -5.24 13.97
C GLY A 281 0.38 -5.58 14.19
N HIS A 282 0.11 -6.82 14.61
CA HIS A 282 -1.25 -7.28 14.95
C HIS A 282 -1.87 -6.49 16.11
N THR A 283 -1.04 -6.03 17.06
CA THR A 283 -1.45 -5.13 18.15
C THR A 283 -2.11 -3.86 17.61
N GLU A 284 -1.43 -3.16 16.69
CA GLU A 284 -1.94 -1.94 16.08
C GLU A 284 -3.16 -2.21 15.17
N ALA A 285 -3.14 -3.31 14.42
CA ALA A 285 -4.24 -3.70 13.56
C ALA A 285 -5.53 -3.93 14.37
N ALA A 286 -5.43 -4.60 15.52
CA ALA A 286 -6.57 -4.82 16.41
C ALA A 286 -7.19 -3.49 16.88
N THR A 287 -6.39 -2.56 17.42
CA THR A 287 -6.91 -1.26 17.89
C THR A 287 -7.50 -0.43 16.75
N ASP A 288 -6.87 -0.46 15.57
CA ASP A 288 -7.37 0.26 14.40
C ASP A 288 -8.72 -0.29 13.90
N LEU A 289 -8.88 -1.60 13.83
CA LEU A 289 -10.13 -2.21 13.43
C LEU A 289 -11.27 -1.86 14.38
N MET A 290 -11.01 -1.83 15.70
CA MET A 290 -12.01 -1.39 16.68
C MET A 290 -12.43 0.06 16.47
N ARG A 291 -11.44 0.96 16.29
CA ARG A 291 -11.69 2.37 15.99
C ARG A 291 -12.51 2.54 14.72
N LEU A 292 -12.13 1.85 13.64
CA LEU A 292 -12.82 1.91 12.34
C LEU A 292 -14.23 1.31 12.40
N ALA A 293 -14.48 0.35 13.29
CA ALA A 293 -15.81 -0.21 13.56
C ALA A 293 -16.66 0.66 14.50
N GLY A 294 -16.14 1.79 15.02
CA GLY A 294 -16.84 2.66 15.96
C GLY A 294 -17.03 2.03 17.35
N LEU A 295 -16.12 1.15 17.76
CA LEU A 295 -16.12 0.47 19.04
C LEU A 295 -15.01 1.01 19.95
N PRO A 296 -15.07 0.76 21.29
CA PRO A 296 -13.93 1.03 22.16
C PRO A 296 -12.66 0.39 21.61
N GLU A 297 -11.56 1.14 21.60
CA GLU A 297 -10.29 0.79 20.94
C GLU A 297 -9.49 -0.27 21.72
N THR A 298 -10.16 -1.36 22.11
CA THR A 298 -9.61 -2.52 22.79
C THR A 298 -10.05 -3.78 22.05
N GLY A 299 -9.06 -4.50 21.52
CA GLY A 299 -9.27 -5.77 20.84
C GLY A 299 -8.89 -6.96 21.73
N VAL A 300 -9.14 -8.16 21.21
CA VAL A 300 -8.58 -9.41 21.72
C VAL A 300 -7.90 -10.10 20.55
N LEU A 301 -6.67 -10.57 20.75
CA LEU A 301 -5.96 -11.35 19.74
C LEU A 301 -5.26 -12.57 20.32
N ALA A 302 -5.04 -13.57 19.47
CA ALA A 302 -4.14 -14.70 19.74
C ALA A 302 -3.72 -15.37 18.42
N GLU A 303 -2.49 -15.86 18.36
CA GLU A 303 -1.84 -16.40 17.16
C GLU A 303 -2.34 -17.81 16.84
N LEU A 304 -2.76 -18.06 15.59
CA LEU A 304 -3.28 -19.36 15.16
C LEU A 304 -2.18 -20.42 15.04
N VAL A 305 -2.39 -21.59 15.64
CA VAL A 305 -1.43 -22.71 15.62
C VAL A 305 -2.00 -23.97 14.96
N ASN A 306 -1.11 -24.81 14.45
CA ASN A 306 -1.42 -26.17 14.01
C ASN A 306 -1.45 -27.11 15.21
N ASP A 307 -2.11 -28.26 15.04
CA ASP A 307 -2.21 -29.29 16.08
C ASP A 307 -0.84 -29.90 16.46
N ASP A 308 0.16 -29.77 15.58
CA ASP A 308 1.55 -30.17 15.86
C ASP A 308 2.36 -29.11 16.64
N GLY A 309 1.72 -27.99 16.99
CA GLY A 309 2.32 -26.86 17.72
C GLY A 309 3.07 -25.85 16.84
N SER A 310 3.19 -26.08 15.53
CA SER A 310 3.75 -25.09 14.60
C SER A 310 2.75 -23.96 14.32
N VAL A 311 3.24 -22.77 13.95
CA VAL A 311 2.34 -21.63 13.64
C VAL A 311 1.69 -21.79 12.26
N LYS A 312 0.40 -21.44 12.13
CA LYS A 312 -0.31 -21.46 10.84
C LYS A 312 0.27 -20.41 9.90
N ARG A 313 0.65 -20.85 8.70
CA ARG A 313 1.07 -19.98 7.58
C ARG A 313 -0.08 -19.76 6.60
N LEU A 314 0.06 -18.78 5.71
CA LEU A 314 -1.00 -18.30 4.83
C LEU A 314 -1.89 -19.39 4.17
N PRO A 315 -1.36 -20.48 3.56
CA PRO A 315 -2.24 -21.51 2.99
C PRO A 315 -3.17 -22.17 4.02
N ALA A 316 -2.65 -22.45 5.23
CA ALA A 316 -3.43 -23.03 6.32
C ALA A 316 -4.39 -22.00 6.94
N LEU A 317 -4.00 -20.73 6.99
CA LEU A 317 -4.86 -19.63 7.46
C LEU A 317 -6.07 -19.43 6.53
N LEU A 318 -5.86 -19.47 5.21
CA LEU A 318 -6.94 -19.40 4.22
C LEU A 318 -7.91 -20.58 4.34
N ALA A 319 -7.38 -21.79 4.54
CA ALA A 319 -8.20 -22.98 4.76
C ALA A 319 -9.02 -22.85 6.05
N PHE A 320 -8.38 -22.42 7.14
CA PHE A 320 -9.01 -22.20 8.45
C PHE A 320 -10.11 -21.14 8.40
N ALA A 321 -9.82 -19.98 7.79
CA ALA A 321 -10.79 -18.90 7.63
C ALA A 321 -12.01 -19.37 6.83
N LYS A 322 -11.79 -20.13 5.75
CA LYS A 322 -12.88 -20.73 4.96
C LYS A 322 -13.70 -21.75 5.74
N GLU A 323 -13.03 -22.65 6.48
CA GLU A 323 -13.68 -23.69 7.29
C GLU A 323 -14.61 -23.08 8.35
N HIS A 324 -14.11 -22.05 9.06
CA HIS A 324 -14.83 -21.39 10.14
C HIS A 324 -15.65 -20.17 9.70
N LYS A 325 -15.69 -19.90 8.39
CA LYS A 325 -16.40 -18.76 7.77
C LYS A 325 -15.99 -17.41 8.35
N LEU A 326 -14.70 -17.25 8.63
CA LEU A 326 -14.11 -16.02 9.13
C LEU A 326 -13.61 -15.17 7.96
N LYS A 327 -13.76 -13.85 8.08
CA LYS A 327 -13.09 -12.90 7.18
C LYS A 327 -11.59 -12.94 7.39
N ILE A 328 -10.81 -12.79 6.32
CA ILE A 328 -9.34 -12.73 6.40
C ILE A 328 -8.80 -11.51 5.65
N ILE A 329 -7.99 -10.70 6.32
CA ILE A 329 -7.34 -9.52 5.72
C ILE A 329 -5.84 -9.49 6.00
N SER A 330 -5.10 -8.70 5.23
CA SER A 330 -3.69 -8.41 5.53
C SER A 330 -3.51 -7.03 6.18
N ILE A 331 -2.49 -6.88 7.04
CA ILE A 331 -2.10 -5.58 7.58
C ILE A 331 -1.72 -4.61 6.43
N ALA A 332 -1.12 -5.13 5.36
CA ALA A 332 -0.79 -4.33 4.18
C ALA A 332 -2.04 -3.70 3.53
N ASP A 333 -3.12 -4.48 3.39
CA ASP A 333 -4.40 -3.98 2.85
C ASP A 333 -5.04 -2.96 3.80
N LEU A 334 -5.00 -3.19 5.12
CA LEU A 334 -5.49 -2.23 6.12
C LEU A 334 -4.72 -0.90 6.05
N ILE A 335 -3.39 -0.94 5.92
CA ILE A 335 -2.55 0.26 5.73
C ILE A 335 -2.96 1.00 4.46
N ALA A 336 -3.08 0.30 3.33
CA ALA A 336 -3.46 0.90 2.05
C ALA A 336 -4.87 1.53 2.14
N TRP A 337 -5.80 0.81 2.77
CA TRP A 337 -7.17 1.26 2.98
C TRP A 337 -7.25 2.55 3.81
N ARG A 338 -6.53 2.59 4.94
CA ARG A 338 -6.47 3.78 5.81
C ARG A 338 -5.83 4.97 5.10
N ARG A 339 -4.70 4.74 4.40
CA ARG A 339 -3.99 5.79 3.65
C ARG A 339 -4.85 6.49 2.61
N ALA A 340 -5.68 5.74 1.90
CA ALA A 340 -6.54 6.30 0.86
C ALA A 340 -7.71 7.14 1.42
N ARG A 341 -8.09 6.95 2.69
CA ARG A 341 -9.33 7.52 3.27
C ARG A 341 -9.08 8.53 4.40
N GLU A 342 -8.01 8.38 5.15
CA GLU A 342 -7.71 9.26 6.28
C GLU A 342 -6.87 10.48 5.84
N LYS A 343 -7.25 11.68 6.28
CA LYS A 343 -6.41 12.89 6.18
C LYS A 343 -5.51 12.94 7.40
N LEU A 344 -4.21 12.83 7.17
CA LEU A 344 -3.17 12.68 8.20
C LEU A 344 -2.22 13.87 8.26
N VAL A 345 -2.28 14.76 7.27
CA VAL A 345 -1.49 15.98 7.23
C VAL A 345 -2.38 17.19 7.49
N HIS A 346 -1.89 18.09 8.34
CA HIS A 346 -2.55 19.35 8.67
C HIS A 346 -1.59 20.51 8.46
N ARG A 347 -2.05 21.62 7.87
CA ARG A 347 -1.26 22.86 7.77
C ARG A 347 -1.08 23.44 9.17
N ALA A 348 0.14 23.42 9.68
CA ALA A 348 0.49 23.97 10.98
C ALA A 348 0.76 25.49 10.89
N ARG A 349 1.43 25.92 9.81
CA ARG A 349 1.75 27.33 9.57
C ARG A 349 1.98 27.59 8.08
N GLU A 350 1.67 28.79 7.65
CA GLU A 350 1.93 29.28 6.29
C GLU A 350 2.62 30.65 6.36
N PHE A 351 3.65 30.85 5.54
CA PHE A 351 4.43 32.09 5.49
C PHE A 351 5.15 32.26 4.14
N GLU A 352 5.56 33.48 3.82
CA GLU A 352 6.36 33.78 2.63
C GLU A 352 7.87 33.70 2.95
N LEU A 353 8.64 33.20 1.98
CA LEU A 353 10.08 33.04 2.08
C LEU A 353 10.74 33.58 0.81
N GLN A 354 11.81 34.36 0.96
CA GLN A 354 12.69 34.70 -0.18
C GLN A 354 13.76 33.62 -0.33
N THR A 355 13.81 33.00 -1.51
CA THR A 355 14.78 31.97 -1.87
C THR A 355 15.71 32.46 -2.98
N GLU A 356 16.78 31.71 -3.27
CA GLU A 356 17.71 32.02 -4.37
C GLU A 356 17.06 32.04 -5.76
N ILE A 357 15.90 31.39 -5.90
CA ILE A 357 15.14 31.36 -7.15
C ILE A 357 13.94 32.31 -7.16
N GLY A 358 13.72 33.06 -6.07
CA GLY A 358 12.63 34.03 -5.94
C GLY A 358 11.73 33.79 -4.72
N PRO A 359 10.59 34.50 -4.64
CA PRO A 359 9.62 34.33 -3.56
C PRO A 359 8.97 32.94 -3.63
N ALA A 360 8.78 32.33 -2.46
CA ALA A 360 8.10 31.07 -2.28
C ALA A 360 7.07 31.17 -1.15
N ARG A 361 5.95 30.48 -1.31
CA ARG A 361 4.99 30.24 -0.24
C ARG A 361 5.38 28.96 0.49
N ALA A 362 5.79 29.08 1.74
CA ALA A 362 6.21 27.97 2.58
C ALA A 362 5.05 27.54 3.49
N ILE A 363 4.74 26.24 3.48
CA ILE A 363 3.69 25.66 4.31
C ILE A 363 4.31 24.56 5.16
N ALA A 364 4.23 24.70 6.48
CA ALA A 364 4.60 23.67 7.44
C ALA A 364 3.41 22.73 7.66
N TYR A 365 3.66 21.42 7.56
CA TYR A 365 2.67 20.37 7.76
C TYR A 365 3.01 19.52 8.99
N SER A 366 2.02 19.25 9.84
CA SER A 366 2.14 18.32 10.95
C SER A 366 1.29 17.07 10.72
N THR A 367 1.69 15.96 11.33
CA THR A 367 0.85 14.76 11.45
C THR A 367 0.43 14.59 12.91
N PRO A 368 -0.67 13.87 13.20
CA PRO A 368 -1.06 13.58 14.58
C PRO A 368 -0.10 12.60 15.29
N PHE A 369 0.84 11.98 14.57
CA PHE A 369 1.67 10.89 15.08
C PHE A 369 3.15 11.27 15.24
N ASP A 370 3.61 12.31 14.57
CA ASP A 370 5.01 12.76 14.64
C ASP A 370 5.10 14.15 15.27
N ALA A 371 6.11 14.35 16.11
CA ALA A 371 6.43 15.67 16.67
C ALA A 371 7.15 16.61 15.67
N VAL A 372 7.52 16.09 14.49
CA VAL A 372 8.21 16.88 13.45
C VAL A 372 7.22 17.49 12.46
N GLN A 373 7.62 18.60 11.84
CA GLN A 373 6.86 19.24 10.77
C GLN A 373 7.55 19.07 9.43
N HIS A 374 6.82 18.61 8.42
CA HIS A 374 7.27 18.61 7.03
C HIS A 374 7.05 20.00 6.41
N MET A 375 7.65 20.27 5.26
CA MET A 375 7.51 21.56 4.59
C MET A 375 7.20 21.39 3.11
N ALA A 376 6.31 22.21 2.58
CA ALA A 376 6.16 22.42 1.15
C ALA A 376 6.58 23.85 0.79
N LEU A 377 7.48 23.98 -0.17
CA LEU A 377 7.83 25.26 -0.81
C LEU A 377 7.12 25.32 -2.16
N VAL A 378 6.21 26.27 -2.29
CA VAL A 378 5.40 26.48 -3.49
C VAL A 378 5.90 27.73 -4.22
N PHE A 379 6.33 27.55 -5.46
CA PHE A 379 6.81 28.61 -6.34
C PHE A 379 5.78 28.89 -7.43
N GLY A 380 5.50 30.17 -7.68
CA GLY A 380 4.49 30.59 -8.65
C GLY A 380 3.08 30.09 -8.32
N ASP A 381 2.30 29.76 -9.34
CA ASP A 381 0.96 29.18 -9.22
C ASP A 381 0.91 27.79 -9.89
N PRO A 382 1.21 26.71 -9.16
CA PRO A 382 1.21 25.35 -9.72
C PRO A 382 -0.15 24.89 -10.26
N LEU A 383 -1.26 25.48 -9.80
CA LEU A 383 -2.61 25.09 -10.23
C LEU A 383 -2.94 25.57 -11.66
N ARG A 384 -2.16 26.52 -12.19
CA ARG A 384 -2.25 26.97 -13.59
C ARG A 384 -1.43 26.12 -14.55
N VAL A 385 -0.68 25.15 -14.05
CA VAL A 385 0.13 24.24 -14.86
C VAL A 385 -0.55 22.87 -14.87
N SER A 386 -0.66 22.23 -16.03
CA SER A 386 -1.31 20.92 -16.16
C SER A 386 -0.59 19.83 -15.35
N ALA A 387 0.74 19.84 -15.35
CA ALA A 387 1.59 18.93 -14.60
C ALA A 387 2.81 19.68 -14.03
N PRO A 388 2.65 20.49 -12.96
CA PRO A 388 3.74 21.25 -12.36
C PRO A 388 4.92 20.38 -11.96
N LEU A 389 6.12 20.96 -11.98
CA LEU A 389 7.33 20.28 -11.52
C LEU A 389 7.26 20.10 -10.01
N VAL A 390 7.44 18.86 -9.55
CA VAL A 390 7.39 18.50 -8.14
C VAL A 390 8.63 17.72 -7.76
N ARG A 391 9.29 18.13 -6.67
CA ARG A 391 10.35 17.37 -6.02
C ARG A 391 9.86 16.92 -4.65
N ILE A 392 9.79 15.61 -4.44
CA ILE A 392 9.63 15.03 -3.10
C ILE A 392 11.05 14.71 -2.61
N HIS A 393 11.50 15.41 -1.58
CA HIS A 393 12.86 15.34 -1.06
C HIS A 393 12.85 14.83 0.38
N ARG A 394 13.54 13.72 0.63
CA ARG A 394 13.83 13.26 1.99
C ARG A 394 14.94 14.10 2.58
N GLN A 395 14.76 14.51 3.83
CA GLN A 395 15.81 15.19 4.57
C GLN A 395 17.07 14.32 4.64
N ASP A 396 18.18 14.91 4.22
CA ASP A 396 19.53 14.40 4.46
C ASP A 396 20.35 15.59 4.96
N VAL A 397 20.50 15.73 6.28
CA VAL A 397 21.19 16.90 6.83
C VAL A 397 22.65 16.97 6.36
N LEU A 398 23.32 15.82 6.20
CA LEU A 398 24.70 15.76 5.73
C LEU A 398 24.79 16.22 4.28
N GLY A 399 23.88 15.77 3.42
CA GLY A 399 23.80 16.17 2.01
C GLY A 399 23.30 17.58 1.79
N ASP A 400 22.21 17.97 2.44
CA ASP A 400 21.49 19.22 2.21
C ASP A 400 22.24 20.43 2.78
N VAL A 401 22.80 20.29 3.99
CA VAL A 401 23.45 21.39 4.72
C VAL A 401 24.96 21.31 4.59
N PHE A 402 25.56 20.14 4.83
CA PHE A 402 27.02 19.96 4.82
C PHE A 402 27.58 19.50 3.47
N ARG A 403 26.73 19.41 2.44
CA ARG A 403 27.10 19.09 1.05
C ARG A 403 27.82 17.74 0.90
N HIS A 404 27.48 16.76 1.73
CA HIS A 404 28.03 15.41 1.68
C HIS A 404 27.05 14.42 1.04
N GLY A 405 27.39 13.80 -0.09
CA GLY A 405 26.51 12.81 -0.73
C GLY A 405 25.45 13.39 -1.67
N GLY A 406 25.57 14.67 -2.07
CA GLY A 406 24.84 15.24 -3.21
C GLY A 406 23.42 15.77 -2.95
N GLY A 407 22.90 15.69 -1.72
CA GLY A 407 21.56 16.20 -1.37
C GLY A 407 21.35 17.68 -1.71
N HIS A 408 22.33 18.53 -1.38
CA HIS A 408 22.35 19.95 -1.74
C HIS A 408 22.28 20.17 -3.26
N ASP A 409 23.11 19.47 -4.03
CA ASP A 409 23.18 19.65 -5.48
C ASP A 409 21.88 19.20 -6.15
N LEU A 410 21.21 18.19 -5.58
CA LEU A 410 19.91 17.71 -6.03
C LEU A 410 18.78 18.73 -5.75
N LEU A 411 18.77 19.35 -4.56
CA LEU A 411 17.86 20.46 -4.26
C LEU A 411 18.10 21.66 -5.17
N ALA A 412 19.37 22.02 -5.39
CA ALA A 412 19.76 23.10 -6.29
C ALA A 412 19.31 22.83 -7.74
N ALA A 413 19.48 21.60 -8.23
CA ALA A 413 19.01 21.20 -9.57
C ALA A 413 17.48 21.29 -9.68
N ALA A 414 16.75 20.83 -8.66
CA ALA A 414 15.29 20.94 -8.63
C ALA A 414 14.83 22.40 -8.65
N MET A 415 15.43 23.25 -7.80
CA MET A 415 15.16 24.68 -7.76
C MET A 415 15.47 25.37 -9.10
N ALA A 416 16.59 25.04 -9.74
CA ALA A 416 16.95 25.59 -11.05
C ALA A 416 15.92 25.23 -12.12
N ARG A 417 15.43 23.98 -12.15
CA ARG A 417 14.40 23.57 -13.11
C ARG A 417 13.05 24.23 -12.85
N ILE A 418 12.64 24.34 -11.58
CA ILE A 418 11.42 25.07 -11.18
C ILE A 418 11.51 26.54 -11.56
N LYS A 419 12.67 27.19 -11.37
CA LYS A 419 12.89 28.59 -11.78
C LYS A 419 12.67 28.79 -13.28
N THR A 420 13.21 27.90 -14.10
CA THR A 420 13.04 27.96 -15.57
C THR A 420 11.58 27.73 -15.99
N ALA A 421 10.86 26.87 -15.27
CA ALA A 421 9.44 26.60 -15.55
C ALA A 421 8.50 27.70 -15.01
N GLY A 422 8.93 28.47 -14.00
CA GLY A 422 8.15 29.55 -13.37
C GLY A 422 7.14 29.11 -12.31
N ALA A 423 6.85 27.80 -12.20
CA ALA A 423 6.00 27.25 -11.15
C ALA A 423 6.42 25.81 -10.78
N GLY A 424 6.26 25.46 -9.51
CA GLY A 424 6.58 24.12 -9.02
C GLY A 424 6.53 24.01 -7.50
N VAL A 425 6.72 22.79 -7.00
CA VAL A 425 6.66 22.48 -5.57
C VAL A 425 7.87 21.64 -5.14
N ILE A 426 8.48 22.00 -4.02
CA ILE A 426 9.42 21.14 -3.30
C ILE A 426 8.77 20.71 -1.99
N VAL A 427 8.53 19.42 -1.83
CA VAL A 427 8.10 18.82 -0.57
C VAL A 427 9.33 18.30 0.15
N TYR A 428 9.66 18.89 1.29
CA TYR A 428 10.77 18.51 2.16
C TYR A 428 10.27 17.68 3.34
N LEU A 429 10.54 16.38 3.29
CA LEU A 429 10.09 15.39 4.26
C LEU A 429 11.18 15.18 5.32
N ARG A 430 10.94 15.73 6.52
CA ARG A 430 11.84 15.55 7.66
C ARG A 430 11.84 14.12 8.21
N GLU A 431 12.98 13.70 8.71
CA GLU A 431 13.08 12.47 9.50
C GLU A 431 12.55 12.73 10.92
N GLY A 432 11.61 11.88 11.37
CA GLY A 432 10.93 12.02 12.66
C GLY A 432 11.77 11.65 13.89
N ALA A 433 13.05 11.32 13.72
CA ALA A 433 13.93 10.98 14.83
C ALA A 433 14.66 12.23 15.34
N ALA A 434 14.88 12.32 16.65
CA ALA A 434 15.74 13.35 17.26
C ALA A 434 17.25 13.17 16.93
N GLY A 435 17.59 12.28 15.99
CA GLY A 435 18.95 11.94 15.58
C GLY A 435 19.29 12.46 14.18
N VAL A 436 20.58 12.47 13.84
CA VAL A 436 21.09 12.78 12.50
C VAL A 436 21.13 11.49 11.69
N SER A 437 20.70 11.53 10.43
CA SER A 437 20.84 10.41 9.50
C SER A 437 22.31 10.03 9.36
N THR A 438 22.67 8.81 9.76
CA THR A 438 24.04 8.28 9.64
C THR A 438 24.11 7.24 8.52
N PRO A 439 25.26 7.09 7.82
CA PRO A 439 25.45 6.05 6.80
C PRO A 439 25.21 4.63 7.32
N ASP A 440 25.50 4.40 8.61
CA ASP A 440 25.08 3.24 9.38
C ASP A 440 23.99 3.69 10.35
N PRO A 441 22.70 3.53 10.04
CA PRO A 441 21.65 3.79 11.01
C PRO A 441 21.83 2.84 12.20
N LEU A 442 21.69 3.36 13.42
CA LEU A 442 21.63 2.53 14.63
C LEU A 442 20.61 1.40 14.38
N PRO A 443 20.87 0.16 14.87
CA PRO A 443 19.94 -0.94 14.71
C PRO A 443 18.63 -0.64 15.45
N MET A 444 17.70 0.00 14.75
CA MET A 444 16.30 0.03 15.12
C MET A 444 15.77 -1.39 14.93
N ALA A 445 15.07 -1.91 15.95
CA ALA A 445 14.31 -3.16 15.89
C ALA A 445 13.12 -2.99 14.93
N ALA A 446 13.42 -2.88 13.65
CA ALA A 446 12.48 -2.76 12.54
C ALA A 446 12.93 -3.72 11.45
N THR A 447 11.99 -4.53 10.97
CA THR A 447 12.18 -5.49 9.89
C THR A 447 12.52 -4.78 8.56
N PRO A 448 13.10 -5.48 7.56
CA PRO A 448 13.35 -4.90 6.24
C PRO A 448 12.10 -4.30 5.59
N SER A 449 10.94 -4.97 5.69
CA SER A 449 9.67 -4.42 5.23
C SER A 449 9.25 -3.19 6.03
N GLU A 450 9.34 -3.17 7.35
CA GLU A 450 9.04 -1.99 8.17
C GLU A 450 9.93 -0.79 7.82
N LYS A 451 11.24 -1.00 7.60
CA LYS A 451 12.15 0.06 7.15
C LYS A 451 11.75 0.59 5.78
N LYS A 452 11.56 -0.30 4.80
CA LYS A 452 11.11 0.06 3.46
C LYS A 452 9.72 0.72 3.46
N ARG A 453 8.86 0.38 4.42
CA ARG A 453 7.54 0.95 4.60
C ARG A 453 7.55 2.29 5.31
N ALA A 454 8.41 2.50 6.29
CA ALA A 454 8.61 3.79 6.94
C ALA A 454 9.17 4.80 5.91
N GLU A 455 10.09 4.32 5.07
CA GLU A 455 10.58 5.04 3.90
C GLU A 455 9.46 5.34 2.89
N ASN A 456 8.69 4.33 2.47
CA ASN A 456 7.55 4.51 1.56
C ASN A 456 6.40 5.32 2.19
N TRP A 457 6.21 5.28 3.51
CA TRP A 457 5.21 6.03 4.25
C TRP A 457 5.49 7.52 4.18
N ARG A 458 6.76 7.91 4.38
CA ARG A 458 7.19 9.29 4.29
C ARG A 458 7.04 9.79 2.85
N ASP A 459 7.59 9.05 1.89
CA ASP A 459 7.63 9.48 0.49
C ASP A 459 6.27 9.45 -0.22
N VAL A 460 5.51 8.38 -0.02
CA VAL A 460 4.28 8.11 -0.77
C VAL A 460 3.04 8.42 0.06
N GLY A 461 3.09 8.32 1.38
CA GLY A 461 1.94 8.66 2.24
C GLY A 461 1.86 10.16 2.52
N ILE A 462 2.84 10.69 3.27
CA ILE A 462 2.85 12.09 3.68
C ILE A 462 3.06 13.01 2.49
N GLY A 463 4.04 12.71 1.63
CA GLY A 463 4.28 13.47 0.40
C GLY A 463 3.04 13.58 -0.49
N ALA A 464 2.35 12.46 -0.74
CA ALA A 464 1.12 12.47 -1.54
C ALA A 464 -0.02 13.26 -0.90
N GLN A 465 -0.20 13.15 0.41
CA GLN A 465 -1.25 13.91 1.10
C GLN A 465 -0.95 15.41 1.13
N ILE A 466 0.33 15.82 1.22
CA ILE A 466 0.73 17.22 1.06
C ILE A 466 0.37 17.70 -0.34
N LEU A 467 0.71 16.94 -1.39
CA LEU A 467 0.37 17.30 -2.76
C LEU A 467 -1.16 17.36 -3.00
N LYS A 468 -1.92 16.45 -2.38
CA LYS A 468 -3.39 16.44 -2.40
C LYS A 468 -3.97 17.67 -1.69
N ASP A 469 -3.40 18.06 -0.54
CA ASP A 469 -3.79 19.28 0.18
C ASP A 469 -3.40 20.57 -0.58
N LEU A 470 -2.39 20.50 -1.45
CA LEU A 470 -2.06 21.55 -2.42
C LEU A 470 -2.94 21.49 -3.69
N GLU A 471 -3.93 20.59 -3.73
CA GLU A 471 -4.90 20.41 -4.82
C GLU A 471 -4.29 19.97 -6.16
N LEU A 472 -3.08 19.38 -6.13
CA LEU A 472 -2.42 18.87 -7.32
C LEU A 472 -2.99 17.51 -7.72
N LYS A 473 -3.43 17.41 -8.99
CA LYS A 473 -3.99 16.17 -9.57
C LYS A 473 -3.04 15.48 -10.54
N SER A 474 -2.11 16.24 -11.11
CA SER A 474 -1.05 15.70 -11.96
C SER A 474 0.26 16.44 -11.73
N ILE A 475 1.38 15.73 -11.82
CA ILE A 475 2.72 16.27 -11.54
C ILE A 475 3.75 15.76 -12.54
N THR A 476 4.80 16.55 -12.77
CA THR A 476 6.05 16.09 -13.36
C THR A 476 7.06 15.90 -12.25
N LEU A 477 7.44 14.65 -11.96
CA LEU A 477 8.30 14.33 -10.82
C LEU A 477 9.77 14.56 -11.16
N LEU A 478 10.46 15.36 -10.35
CA LEU A 478 11.91 15.58 -10.42
C LEU A 478 12.65 14.54 -9.56
N SER A 479 13.39 13.62 -10.19
CA SER A 479 14.05 12.50 -9.51
C SER A 479 15.49 12.25 -10.00
N PRO A 480 16.46 11.85 -9.15
CA PRO A 480 17.81 11.48 -9.60
C PRO A 480 17.87 10.14 -10.35
N HIS A 481 16.82 9.35 -10.21
CA HIS A 481 16.75 8.00 -10.74
C HIS A 481 15.42 7.81 -11.47
N GLN A 482 15.42 7.01 -12.53
CA GLN A 482 14.20 6.48 -13.13
C GLN A 482 13.59 5.43 -12.18
N PHE A 483 12.97 5.90 -11.10
CA PHE A 483 12.13 5.08 -10.22
C PHE A 483 10.67 5.43 -10.47
N GLU A 484 9.82 4.42 -10.58
CA GLU A 484 8.38 4.61 -10.46
C GLU A 484 8.01 4.85 -8.99
N TYR A 485 7.45 6.02 -8.68
CA TYR A 485 6.83 6.27 -7.40
C TYR A 485 5.51 5.48 -7.32
N VAL A 486 5.57 4.28 -6.72
CA VAL A 486 4.40 3.42 -6.57
C VAL A 486 3.53 3.95 -5.42
N GLY A 487 2.36 4.50 -5.74
CA GLY A 487 1.27 4.75 -4.78
C GLY A 487 0.65 6.15 -4.80
N LEU A 488 1.18 7.12 -5.56
CA LEU A 488 0.55 8.44 -5.74
C LEU A 488 -0.84 8.35 -6.41
N ALA A 489 -1.03 7.36 -7.29
CA ALA A 489 -2.33 7.08 -7.91
C ALA A 489 -3.43 6.75 -6.89
N GLY A 490 -3.08 6.18 -5.73
CA GLY A 490 -4.02 5.91 -4.63
C GLY A 490 -4.49 7.17 -3.88
N PHE A 491 -3.88 8.33 -4.18
CA PHE A 491 -4.25 9.64 -3.64
C PHE A 491 -4.89 10.55 -4.71
N ASP A 492 -5.28 9.99 -5.86
CA ASP A 492 -5.82 10.72 -7.02
C ASP A 492 -4.80 11.68 -7.67
N ILE A 493 -3.50 11.33 -7.61
CA ILE A 493 -2.41 12.11 -8.20
C ILE A 493 -1.73 11.31 -9.32
N GLN A 494 -1.76 11.83 -10.53
CA GLN A 494 -1.13 11.22 -11.71
C GLN A 494 0.28 11.75 -11.93
N ILE A 495 1.27 10.87 -12.04
CA ILE A 495 2.60 11.24 -12.55
C ILE A 495 2.51 11.32 -14.08
N ALA A 496 2.53 12.53 -14.64
CA ALA A 496 2.49 12.74 -16.08
C ALA A 496 3.83 12.41 -16.74
N ALA A 497 4.93 12.76 -16.07
CA ALA A 497 6.28 12.49 -16.51
C ALA A 497 7.25 12.40 -15.32
N ILE A 498 8.39 11.75 -15.54
CA ILE A 498 9.53 11.75 -14.62
C ILE A 498 10.69 12.44 -15.35
N GLU A 499 11.16 13.54 -14.78
CA GLU A 499 12.33 14.25 -15.27
C GLU A 499 13.53 13.94 -14.38
N GLN A 500 14.60 13.45 -15.01
CA GLN A 500 15.81 13.08 -14.28
C GLN A 500 16.67 14.32 -13.97
N ILE A 501 17.11 14.48 -12.71
CA ILE A 501 17.92 15.62 -12.25
C ILE A 501 19.11 15.18 -11.38
N GLY A 502 20.21 15.94 -11.35
CA GLY A 502 21.34 15.65 -10.45
C GLY A 502 22.25 14.49 -10.91
N GLY A 503 22.69 14.53 -12.17
CA GLY A 503 23.66 13.58 -12.74
C GLY A 503 25.11 13.89 -12.42
#